data_AF-A0A922VQ55-F1
#
_entry.id   AF-A0A922VQ55-F1
#
_cell.length_a   1.000
_cell.length_b   1.000
_cell.length_c   1.000
_cell.angle_alpha   90.00
_cell.angle_beta   90.00
_cell.angle_gamma   90.00
#
_symmetry.space_group_name_H-M   'P 1'
#
loop_
_entity.id
_entity.type
_entity.pdbx_description
1 polymer ?
#
loop_
_entity_poly.entity_id
_entity_poly.type
_entity_poly.pdbx_seq_one_letter_code
_entity_poly.pdbx_strand_id
1 'polypeptide(L)'
;MPDNPSTRDRLVTVAAALFRCKGYHATGLAAVLAAATDPKGSLYHYFPAGKAGLAIRPGLSHADARARAETLLIVVEGARTPARARRSLEDLQTLSGRLFPALV
;
A
#
# COMPACT_ATOMS: atom_id res chain seq x y z
N MET A 1 17.75 24.18 -0.67
CA MET A 1 17.74 23.03 -1.61
C MET A 1 16.63 22.11 -1.12
N PRO A 2 15.65 21.66 -1.92
CA PRO A 2 14.80 20.57 -1.43
C PRO A 2 15.71 19.35 -1.25
N ASP A 3 15.67 18.72 -0.08
CA ASP A 3 16.42 17.50 0.17
C ASP A 3 15.98 16.45 -0.85
N ASN A 4 16.89 16.01 -1.72
CA ASN A 4 16.59 14.98 -2.70
C ASN A 4 16.15 13.71 -1.95
N PRO A 5 14.95 13.16 -2.20
CA PRO A 5 14.46 12.01 -1.46
C PRO A 5 15.46 10.86 -1.55
N SER A 6 15.74 10.24 -0.40
CA SER A 6 16.72 9.16 -0.33
C SER A 6 16.31 8.01 -1.25
N THR A 7 17.28 7.18 -1.67
CA THR A 7 16.99 5.96 -2.43
C THR A 7 15.94 5.09 -1.74
N ARG A 8 15.98 5.02 -0.41
CA ARG A 8 14.97 4.34 0.39
C ARG A 8 13.57 4.94 0.21
N ASP A 9 13.45 6.27 0.26
CA ASP A 9 12.15 6.94 0.15
C ASP A 9 11.57 6.83 -1.26
N ARG A 10 12.41 6.88 -2.29
CA ARG A 10 11.98 6.62 -3.68
C ARG A 10 11.44 5.21 -3.84
N LEU A 11 12.15 4.20 -3.33
CA LEU A 11 11.72 2.80 -3.35
C LEU A 11 10.37 2.61 -2.63
N VAL A 12 10.19 3.20 -1.44
CA VAL A 12 8.91 3.14 -0.70
C VAL A 12 7.78 3.80 -1.48
N THR A 13 8.03 4.99 -2.02
CA THR A 13 7.03 5.76 -2.76
C THR A 13 6.54 5.00 -3.99
N VAL A 14 7.47 4.48 -4.79
CA VAL A 14 7.17 3.70 -5.99
C VAL A 14 6.50 2.37 -5.65
N ALA A 15 6.99 1.65 -4.63
CA ALA A 15 6.38 0.40 -4.19
C ALA A 15 4.92 0.62 -3.72
N ALA A 16 4.67 1.66 -2.92
CA ALA A 16 3.33 2.00 -2.47
C ALA A 16 2.40 2.31 -3.64
N ALA A 17 2.86 3.06 -4.65
CA ALA A 17 2.07 3.34 -5.84
C ALA A 17 1.72 2.07 -6.62
N LEU A 18 2.71 1.19 -6.86
CA LEU A 18 2.49 -0.06 -7.58
C LEU A 18 1.58 -1.03 -6.82
N PHE A 19 1.74 -1.14 -5.50
CA PHE A 19 0.86 -1.96 -4.67
C PHE A 19 -0.59 -1.50 -4.71
N ARG A 20 -0.85 -0.18 -4.76
CA ARG A 20 -2.20 0.35 -4.89
C ARG A 20 -2.83 0.03 -6.24
N CYS A 21 -2.08 0.22 -7.33
CA CYS A 21 -2.63 0.08 -8.68
C CYS A 21 -2.74 -1.38 -9.13
N LYS A 22 -1.76 -2.21 -8.79
CA LYS A 22 -1.64 -3.59 -9.29
C LYS A 22 -1.91 -4.64 -8.22
N GLY A 23 -1.96 -4.24 -6.95
CA GLY A 23 -2.00 -5.17 -5.82
C GLY A 23 -0.61 -5.67 -5.41
N TYR A 24 -0.52 -6.14 -4.17
CA TYR A 24 0.72 -6.64 -3.58
C TYR A 24 1.28 -7.86 -4.33
N HIS A 25 0.43 -8.83 -4.67
CA HIS A 25 0.87 -10.07 -5.32
C HIS A 25 1.34 -9.86 -6.76
N ALA A 26 0.69 -9.00 -7.54
CA ALA A 26 1.07 -8.72 -8.93
C ALA A 26 2.26 -7.76 -9.07
N THR A 27 2.73 -7.16 -7.97
CA THR A 27 3.91 -6.29 -7.96
C THR A 27 5.14 -7.08 -7.51
N GLY A 28 6.13 -7.22 -8.40
CA GLY A 28 7.44 -7.82 -8.09
C GLY A 28 8.51 -6.78 -7.77
N LEU A 29 9.57 -7.19 -7.07
CA LEU A 29 10.71 -6.30 -6.72
C LEU A 29 11.39 -5.69 -7.95
N ALA A 30 11.48 -6.44 -9.05
CA ALA A 30 12.04 -5.95 -10.30
C ALA A 30 11.23 -4.79 -10.89
N ALA A 31 9.90 -4.83 -10.78
CA ALA A 31 9.03 -3.75 -11.24
C ALA A 31 9.21 -2.48 -10.40
N VAL A 32 9.39 -2.63 -9.09
CA VAL A 32 9.68 -1.50 -8.18
C VAL A 32 11.03 -0.87 -8.52
N LEU A 33 12.08 -1.67 -8.66
CA LEU A 33 13.41 -1.20 -9.01
C LEU A 33 13.45 -0.46 -10.35
N ALA A 34 12.81 -1.04 -11.38
CA ALA A 34 12.72 -0.43 -12.69
C ALA A 34 11.99 0.92 -12.66
N ALA A 35 10.90 1.01 -11.90
CA ALA A 35 10.13 2.25 -11.77
C ALA A 35 10.79 3.29 -10.85
N ALA A 36 11.63 2.87 -9.90
CA ALA A 36 12.42 3.76 -9.05
C ALA A 36 13.73 4.22 -9.71
N THR A 37 14.13 3.62 -10.83
CA THR A 37 15.39 3.90 -11.55
C THR A 37 16.64 3.58 -10.72
N ASP A 38 16.53 2.66 -9.76
CA ASP A 38 17.59 2.35 -8.79
C ASP A 38 18.28 1.00 -9.11
N PRO A 39 19.57 0.82 -8.77
CA PRO A 39 20.28 -0.44 -8.94
C PRO A 39 19.66 -1.58 -8.11
N LYS A 40 19.64 -2.80 -8.66
CA LYS A 40 19.13 -4.02 -7.98
C LYS A 40 19.70 -4.21 -6.56
N GLY A 41 20.98 -3.89 -6.36
CA GLY A 41 21.67 -4.07 -5.08
C GLY A 41 21.21 -3.14 -3.95
N SER A 42 20.71 -1.95 -4.29
CA SER A 42 20.32 -0.94 -3.29
C SER A 42 19.08 -1.36 -2.49
N LEU A 43 18.15 -2.10 -3.10
CA LEU A 43 16.93 -2.52 -2.42
C LEU A 43 17.19 -3.48 -1.27
N TYR A 44 18.01 -4.51 -1.48
CA TYR A 44 18.31 -5.49 -0.42
C TYR A 44 19.12 -4.90 0.73
N HIS A 45 19.87 -3.82 0.48
CA HIS A 45 20.53 -3.06 1.53
C HIS A 45 19.53 -2.37 2.48
N TYR A 46 18.48 -1.74 1.95
CA TYR A 46 17.47 -1.04 2.76
C TYR A 46 16.34 -1.94 3.26
N PHE A 47 15.99 -2.97 2.49
CA PHE A 47 14.87 -3.88 2.73
C PHE A 47 15.37 -5.32 2.64
N PRO A 48 16.10 -5.84 3.65
CA PRO A 48 16.60 -7.22 3.64
C PRO A 48 15.47 -8.25 3.60
N ALA A 49 14.29 -7.92 4.15
CA ALA A 49 13.08 -8.73 4.02
C ALA A 49 12.40 -8.63 2.63
N GLY A 50 13.03 -7.95 1.66
CA GLY A 50 12.56 -7.80 0.29
C GLY A 50 11.18 -7.16 0.20
N LYS A 51 10.26 -7.81 -0.55
CA LYS A 51 8.94 -7.24 -0.86
C LYS A 51 8.08 -7.04 0.38
N ALA A 52 8.17 -7.95 1.34
CA ALA A 52 7.46 -7.83 2.61
C ALA A 52 7.94 -6.59 3.38
N GLY A 53 9.26 -6.35 3.40
CA GLY A 53 9.84 -5.14 4.00
C GLY A 53 9.37 -3.84 3.35
N LEU A 54 9.20 -3.83 2.02
CA LEU A 54 8.67 -2.68 1.28
C LEU A 54 7.17 -2.43 1.49
N ALA A 55 6.39 -3.48 1.75
CA ALA A 55 4.96 -3.36 2.00
C ALA A 55 4.63 -2.87 3.42
N ILE A 56 5.58 -2.97 4.34
CA ILE A 56 5.42 -2.39 5.68
C ILE A 56 5.54 -0.88 5.56
N ARG A 57 4.47 -0.18 5.92
CA ARG A 57 4.49 1.28 5.98
C ARG A 57 5.51 1.72 7.03
N PRO A 58 6.56 2.48 6.65
CA PRO A 58 7.52 3.00 7.62
C PRO A 58 6.80 3.79 8.73
N GLY A 59 7.18 3.55 9.99
CA GLY A 59 6.60 4.26 11.14
C GLY A 59 5.23 3.75 11.60
N LEU A 60 4.71 2.65 11.06
CA LEU A 60 3.51 1.99 11.59
C LEU A 60 3.93 0.79 12.45
N SER A 61 3.58 0.78 13.74
CA SER A 61 3.88 -0.36 14.60
C SER A 61 3.04 -1.60 14.19
N HIS A 62 3.47 -2.80 14.57
CA HIS A 62 2.66 -4.01 14.35
C HIS A 62 1.29 -3.93 15.02
N ALA A 63 1.19 -3.30 16.20
CA ALA A 63 -0.07 -3.07 16.89
C ALA A 63 -0.98 -2.13 16.09
N ASP A 64 -0.45 -1.01 15.58
CA ASP A 64 -1.22 -0.07 14.76
C ASP A 64 -1.64 -0.69 13.42
N ALA A 65 -0.76 -1.49 12.80
CA ALA A 65 -1.07 -2.22 11.59
C ALA A 65 -2.21 -3.21 11.82
N ARG A 66 -2.18 -3.93 12.93
CA ARG A 66 -3.24 -4.86 13.32
C ARG A 66 -4.56 -4.14 13.59
N ALA A 67 -4.56 -3.10 14.42
CA ALA A 67 -5.76 -2.32 14.73
C ALA A 67 -6.41 -1.73 13.47
N ARG A 68 -5.59 -1.26 12.52
CA ARG A 68 -6.07 -0.80 11.22
C ARG A 68 -6.64 -1.92 10.37
N ALA A 69 -6.00 -3.08 10.33
CA ALA A 69 -6.52 -4.24 9.60
C ALA A 69 -7.87 -4.71 10.15
N GLU A 70 -8.02 -4.75 11.48
CA GLU A 70 -9.28 -5.07 12.15
C GLU A 70 -10.37 -4.04 11.82
N THR A 71 -10.04 -2.75 11.86
CA THR A 71 -10.97 -1.68 11.47
C THR A 71 -11.40 -1.81 10.01
N LEU A 72 -10.46 -2.07 9.09
CA LEU A 72 -10.76 -2.27 7.67
C LEU A 72 -11.69 -3.47 7.47
N LEU A 73 -11.47 -4.58 8.19
CA LEU A 73 -12.33 -5.74 8.11
C LEU A 73 -13.76 -5.41 8.56
N ILE A 74 -13.92 -4.78 9.72
CA ILE A 74 -15.23 -4.37 10.25
C ILE A 74 -15.98 -3.48 9.25
N VAL A 75 -15.29 -2.50 8.68
CA VAL A 75 -15.89 -1.56 7.71
C VAL A 75 -16.29 -2.29 6.42
N VAL A 76 -15.43 -3.16 5.88
CA VAL A 76 -15.74 -3.94 4.67
C VAL A 76 -16.91 -4.89 4.89
N GLU A 77 -16.94 -5.61 6.00
CA GLU A 77 -18.06 -6.49 6.33
C GLU A 77 -19.36 -5.69 6.54
N GLY A 78 -19.30 -4.57 7.26
CA GLY A 78 -20.44 -3.69 7.45
C GLY A 78 -21.01 -3.14 6.13
N ALA A 79 -20.15 -2.88 5.16
CA ALA A 79 -20.52 -2.41 3.82
C ALA A 79 -21.14 -3.47 2.92
N ARG A 80 -20.89 -4.76 3.18
CA ARG A 80 -21.45 -5.85 2.38
C ARG A 80 -22.96 -5.97 2.54
N THR A 81 -23.50 -5.64 3.70
CA THR A 81 -24.94 -5.70 3.97
C THR A 81 -25.73 -4.74 3.06
N PRO A 82 -25.44 -3.42 3.02
CA PRO A 82 -26.13 -2.51 2.10
C PRO A 82 -25.81 -2.80 0.63
N ALA A 83 -24.56 -3.18 0.29
CA ALA A 83 -24.17 -3.54 -1.07
C ALA A 83 -25.02 -4.72 -1.62
N ARG A 84 -25.24 -5.74 -0.80
CA ARG A 84 -26.11 -6.88 -1.15
C ARG A 84 -27.57 -6.48 -1.26
N ALA A 85 -28.08 -5.67 -0.33
CA ALA A 85 -29.47 -5.20 -0.36
C ALA A 85 -29.77 -4.40 -1.64
N ARG A 86 -28.80 -3.60 -2.11
CA ARG A 86 -28.93 -2.76 -3.32
C ARG A 86 -28.49 -3.45 -4.61
N ARG A 87 -27.89 -4.64 -4.54
CA ARG A 87 -27.19 -5.31 -5.67
C ARG A 87 -26.19 -4.37 -6.37
N SER A 88 -25.48 -3.54 -5.60
CA SER A 88 -24.53 -2.54 -6.10
C SER A 88 -23.22 -2.61 -5.32
N LEU A 89 -22.09 -2.33 -5.98
CA LEU A 89 -20.76 -2.25 -5.36
C LEU A 89 -20.35 -0.81 -5.01
N GLU A 90 -21.21 0.18 -5.25
CA GLU A 90 -20.92 1.60 -5.00
C GLU A 90 -20.54 1.87 -3.53
N ASP A 91 -21.15 1.15 -2.59
CA ASP A 91 -20.83 1.27 -1.17
C ASP A 91 -19.37 0.87 -0.88
N LEU A 92 -18.86 -0.17 -1.55
CA LEU A 92 -17.47 -0.61 -1.42
C LEU A 92 -16.50 0.35 -2.12
N GLN A 93 -16.89 0.90 -3.27
CA GLN A 93 -16.09 1.89 -3.98
C GLN A 93 -15.98 3.20 -3.19
N THR A 94 -17.08 3.68 -2.62
CA THR A 94 -17.12 4.89 -1.78
C THR A 94 -16.25 4.75 -0.53
N LEU A 95 -16.20 3.55 0.06
CA LEU A 95 -15.35 3.28 1.21
C LEU A 95 -13.87 3.41 0.92
N SER A 96 -13.40 3.00 -0.26
CA SER A 96 -12.01 3.20 -0.63
C SER A 96 -11.61 4.68 -0.62
N GLY A 97 -12.46 5.57 -1.18
CA GLY A 97 -12.21 7.01 -1.18
C GLY A 97 -12.23 7.65 0.21
N ARG A 98 -13.07 7.13 1.12
CA ARG A 98 -13.19 7.64 2.50
C ARG A 98 -12.10 7.15 3.44
N LEU A 99 -11.68 5.90 3.30
CA LEU A 99 -10.65 5.28 4.15
C LEU A 99 -9.24 5.74 3.77
N PHE A 100 -9.06 6.17 2.52
CA PHE A 100 -7.78 6.64 2.01
C PHE A 100 -7.92 7.96 1.25
N PRO A 101 -8.32 9.06 1.91
CA PRO A 101 -8.68 10.32 1.26
C PRO A 101 -7.49 11.04 0.60
N ALA A 102 -6.24 10.73 0.97
CA ALA A 102 -5.04 11.25 0.32
C ALA A 102 -4.67 10.51 -0.99
N LEU A 103 -5.59 9.73 -1.57
CA LEU A 103 -5.38 8.88 -2.76
C LEU A 103 -6.25 9.27 -3.98
N VAL A 104 -6.87 10.45 -3.99
CA VAL A 104 -7.56 11.03 -5.16
C VAL A 104 -6.98 12.40 -5.46
#